data_AF-A0A132EGM6-F1
#
_entry.id   AF-A0A132EGM6-F1
#
_cell.length_a   1.000
_cell.length_b   1.000
_cell.length_c   1.000
_cell.angle_alpha   90.00
_cell.angle_beta   90.00
_cell.angle_gamma   90.00
#
_symmetry.space_group_name_H-M   'P 1'
#
loop_
_entity.id
_entity.type
_entity.pdbx_description
1 polymer ?
#
loop_
_entity_poly.entity_id
_entity_poly.type
_entity_poly.pdbx_seq_one_letter_code
_entity_poly.pdbx_strand_id
1 'polypeptide(L)'
;MQLKSLTIRRRESYESNSGTLSAEAMFEGPGGKIEIELAPGFIMRVLALIEEDAAQRAKRLCASVETAMVDAVDTARLIESDAKPLAIEA
;
A
#
# COMPACT_ATOMS: atom_id res chain seq x y z
N MET A 1 13.85 20.95 -1.31
CA MET A 1 14.49 19.67 -0.94
C MET A 1 13.43 18.59 -1.02
N GLN A 2 13.75 17.46 -1.63
CA GLN A 2 12.86 16.29 -1.71
C GLN A 2 13.57 15.06 -1.14
N LEU A 3 12.83 14.19 -0.46
CA LEU A 3 13.34 12.89 -0.01
C LEU A 3 13.53 12.01 -1.24
N LYS A 4 14.76 11.55 -1.47
CA LYS A 4 15.13 10.68 -2.59
C LYS A 4 15.09 9.20 -2.19
N SER A 5 15.63 8.89 -1.02
CA SER A 5 15.62 7.53 -0.48
C SER A 5 15.53 7.54 1.02
N LEU A 6 14.82 6.56 1.56
CA LEU A 6 14.79 6.22 2.97
C LEU A 6 15.18 4.76 3.11
N THR A 7 16.21 4.49 3.89
CA THR A 7 16.71 3.15 4.13
C THR A 7 16.62 2.85 5.62
N ILE A 8 15.81 1.86 6.00
CA ILE A 8 15.73 1.37 7.38
C ILE A 8 16.38 -0.01 7.41
N ARG A 9 17.36 -0.21 8.30
CA ARG A 9 18.10 -1.47 8.44
C ARG A 9 18.12 -1.90 9.90
N ARG A 10 18.11 -3.22 10.11
CA ARG A 10 18.40 -3.80 11.41
C ARG A 10 19.91 -3.90 11.56
N ARG A 11 20.46 -3.23 12.56
CA ARG A 11 21.84 -3.34 12.97
C ARG A 11 21.91 -4.35 14.12
N GLU A 12 22.48 -5.51 13.82
CA GLU A 12 22.80 -6.49 14.84
C GLU A 12 24.13 -6.07 15.48
N SER A 13 24.14 -5.93 16.81
CA SER A 13 25.35 -5.69 17.59
C SER A 13 25.59 -6.91 18.45
N TYR A 14 26.83 -7.43 18.42
CA TYR A 14 27.23 -8.55 19.28
C TYR A 14 27.13 -8.20 20.77
N GLU A 15 27.18 -6.91 21.15
CA GLU A 15 27.14 -6.46 22.55
C GLU A 15 25.72 -6.24 23.08
N SER A 16 24.77 -5.91 22.22
CA SER A 16 23.37 -5.70 22.61
C SER A 16 22.50 -6.67 21.83
N ASN A 17 22.07 -7.73 22.49
CA ASN A 17 21.21 -8.80 21.93
C ASN A 17 19.85 -8.29 21.42
N SER A 18 19.56 -6.99 21.57
CA SER A 18 18.48 -6.28 20.93
C SER A 18 18.98 -5.66 19.61
N GLY A 19 18.71 -6.31 18.47
CA GLY A 19 18.97 -5.70 17.17
C GLY A 19 18.34 -4.29 17.10
N THR A 20 19.17 -3.26 16.94
CA THR A 20 18.75 -1.86 16.91
C THR A 20 18.40 -1.48 15.48
N LEU A 21 17.35 -0.69 15.28
CA LEU A 21 17.01 -0.18 13.95
C LEU A 21 17.82 1.10 13.71
N SER A 22 18.52 1.17 12.58
CA SER A 22 19.10 2.39 12.06
C SER A 22 18.35 2.82 10.81
N ALA A 23 18.20 4.12 10.60
CA ALA A 23 17.61 4.62 9.37
C ALA A 23 18.33 5.85 8.85
N GLU A 24 18.50 5.88 7.54
CA GLU A 24 19.18 6.94 6.81
C GLU A 24 18.22 7.50 5.76
N ALA A 25 18.05 8.82 5.78
CA ALA A 25 17.25 9.55 4.82
C ALA A 25 18.16 10.41 3.93
N MET A 26 18.09 10.19 2.63
CA MET A 26 18.80 11.00 1.64
C MET A 26 17.84 12.01 1.03
N PHE A 27 18.17 13.29 1.16
CA PHE A 27 17.45 14.39 0.56
C PHE A 27 18.28 14.99 -0.58
N GLU A 28 17.62 15.31 -1.68
CA GLU A 28 18.22 16.02 -2.81
C GLU A 28 17.56 17.38 -2.98
N GLY A 29 18.36 18.41 -3.22
CA GLY A 29 17.87 19.76 -3.45
C GLY A 29 18.83 20.59 -4.29
N PRO A 30 18.50 21.88 -4.52
CA PRO A 30 19.32 22.78 -5.34
C PRO A 30 20.75 22.94 -4.81
N GLY A 31 20.96 22.73 -3.51
CA GLY A 31 22.26 22.78 -2.84
C GLY A 31 23.01 21.45 -2.75
N GLY A 32 22.50 20.37 -3.38
CA GLY A 32 23.14 19.06 -3.37
C GLY A 32 22.40 18.00 -2.54
N LYS A 33 23.13 16.95 -2.17
CA LYS A 33 22.62 15.79 -1.41
C LYS A 33 22.94 15.94 0.07
N ILE A 34 21.96 15.66 0.91
CA ILE A 34 22.08 15.66 2.38
C ILE A 34 21.63 14.30 2.88
N GLU A 35 22.48 13.65 3.66
CA GLU A 35 22.17 12.39 4.35
C GLU A 35 21.94 12.68 5.83
N ILE A 36 20.84 12.15 6.38
CA ILE A 36 20.42 12.36 7.77
C ILE A 36 20.18 11.01 8.41
N GLU A 37 20.85 10.75 9.53
CA GLU A 37 20.54 9.61 10.39
C GLU A 37 19.32 9.93 11.26
N LEU A 38 18.34 9.04 11.24
CA LEU A 38 17.07 9.22 11.93
C LEU A 38 17.13 8.63 13.34
N ALA A 39 16.58 9.37 14.30
CA ALA A 39 16.44 8.90 15.67
C ALA A 39 15.51 7.67 15.76
N PRO A 40 15.75 6.70 16.67
CA PRO A 40 14.98 5.48 16.78
C PRO A 40 13.46 5.69 16.92
N GLY A 41 13.02 6.69 17.69
CA GLY A 41 11.61 7.03 17.85
C GLY A 41 10.93 7.51 16.56
N PHE A 42 11.70 8.10 15.63
CA PHE A 42 11.21 8.50 14.32
C PHE A 42 11.04 7.29 13.40
N ILE A 43 11.94 6.31 13.47
CA ILE A 43 11.86 5.06 12.69
C ILE A 43 10.53 4.34 12.96
N MET A 44 10.17 4.19 14.24
CA MET A 44 8.91 3.54 14.63
C MET A 44 7.67 4.28 14.11
N ARG A 45 7.69 5.62 14.08
CA ARG A 45 6.59 6.42 13.51
C ARG A 45 6.48 6.23 12.01
N VAL A 46 7.60 6.18 11.30
CA VAL A 46 7.60 5.96 9.85
C VAL A 46 7.06 4.58 9.52
N LEU A 47 7.44 3.54 10.27
CA LEU A 47 6.89 2.19 10.09
C LEU A 47 5.37 2.17 10.33
N ALA A 48 4.88 2.80 11.40
CA ALA A 48 3.45 2.88 11.68
C ALA A 48 2.67 3.59 10.55
N LEU A 49 3.23 4.67 9.98
CA LEU A 49 2.61 5.38 8.85
C LEU A 49 2.56 4.52 7.58
N ILE A 50 3.60 3.73 7.31
CA ILE A 50 3.62 2.80 6.17
C ILE A 50 2.55 1.73 6.34
N GLU A 51 2.43 1.16 7.53
CA GLU A 51 1.41 0.15 7.85
C GLU A 51 -0.01 0.73 7.70
N GLU A 52 -0.24 1.95 8.17
CA GLU A 52 -1.53 2.62 8.05
C GLU A 52 -1.89 2.89 6.58
N ASP A 53 -0.96 3.42 5.78
CA ASP A 53 -1.19 3.66 4.34
C ASP A 53 -1.46 2.34 3.60
N ALA A 54 -0.70 1.28 3.89
CA ALA A 54 -0.93 -0.03 3.33
C ALA A 54 -2.33 -0.59 3.69
N ALA A 55 -2.74 -0.46 4.95
CA ALA A 55 -4.06 -0.89 5.41
C ALA A 55 -5.19 -0.08 4.75
N GLN A 56 -5.02 1.24 4.60
CA GLN A 56 -6.00 2.09 3.93
C GLN A 56 -6.11 1.74 2.44
N ARG A 57 -4.98 1.51 1.75
CA ARG A 57 -4.98 1.09 0.34
C ARG A 57 -5.64 -0.28 0.16
N ALA A 58 -5.36 -1.24 1.04
CA ALA A 58 -6.01 -2.55 1.03
C ALA A 58 -7.53 -2.42 1.18
N LYS A 59 -8.01 -1.60 2.12
CA LYS A 59 -9.45 -1.33 2.28
C LYS A 59 -10.09 -0.75 1.02
N ARG A 60 -9.43 0.22 0.37
CA ARG A 60 -9.92 0.82 -0.89
C ARG A 60 -9.99 -0.20 -2.02
N LEU A 61 -8.98 -1.06 -2.14
CA LEU A 61 -8.97 -2.13 -3.14
C LEU A 61 -10.09 -3.14 -2.89
N CYS A 62 -10.31 -3.58 -1.64
CA CYS A 62 -11.42 -4.47 -1.31
C CYS A 62 -12.78 -3.83 -1.64
N ALA A 63 -12.99 -2.56 -1.31
CA ALA A 63 -14.23 -1.85 -1.64
C ALA A 63 -14.44 -1.74 -3.17
N SER A 64 -13.37 -1.51 -3.93
CA SER A 64 -13.44 -1.50 -5.40
C SER A 64 -13.78 -2.86 -5.99
N VAL A 65 -13.24 -3.94 -5.42
CA VAL A 65 -13.54 -5.31 -5.86
C VAL A 65 -14.99 -5.67 -5.51
N GLU A 66 -15.46 -5.33 -4.31
CA GLU A 66 -16.84 -5.55 -3.90
C GLU A 66 -17.82 -4.84 -4.84
N THR A 67 -17.55 -3.57 -5.18
CA THR A 67 -18.36 -2.80 -6.14
C THR A 67 -18.37 -3.47 -7.52
N ALA A 68 -17.21 -3.87 -8.03
CA ALA A 68 -17.11 -4.56 -9.33
C ALA A 68 -17.83 -5.92 -9.33
N MET A 69 -17.83 -6.65 -8.21
CA MET A 69 -18.57 -7.91 -8.08
C MET A 69 -20.08 -7.68 -8.06
N VAL A 70 -20.56 -6.65 -7.36
CA VAL A 70 -21.99 -6.27 -7.38
C VAL A 70 -22.42 -5.89 -8.78
N ASP A 71 -21.67 -5.03 -9.47
CA ASP A 71 -21.96 -4.62 -10.85
C ASP A 71 -21.99 -5.82 -11.81
N ALA A 72 -21.05 -6.77 -11.65
CA ALA A 72 -21.02 -7.99 -12.46
C ALA A 72 -22.23 -8.91 -12.20
N VAL A 73 -22.65 -9.06 -10.94
CA VAL A 73 -23.83 -9.86 -10.57
C VAL A 73 -25.11 -9.22 -11.10
N ASP A 74 -25.25 -7.91 -10.99
CA ASP A 74 -26.43 -7.19 -11.49
C ASP A 74 -26.48 -7.22 -13.02
N THR A 75 -25.32 -7.08 -13.69
CA THR A 75 -25.22 -7.24 -15.14
C THR A 75 -25.57 -8.67 -15.59
N ALA A 76 -25.13 -9.70 -14.86
CA ALA A 76 -25.47 -11.09 -15.15
C ALA A 76 -26.98 -11.36 -15.01
N ARG A 77 -27.63 -10.79 -13.99
CA ARG A 77 -29.08 -10.90 -13.78
C ARG A 77 -29.90 -10.23 -14.89
N LEU A 78 -29.44 -9.09 -15.41
CA LEU A 78 -30.06 -8.43 -16.56
C LEU A 78 -30.04 -9.33 -17.81
N ILE A 79 -28.92 -10.01 -18.08
CA ILE A 79 -28.78 -10.95 -19.21
C ILE A 79 -29.72 -12.15 -19.07
N GLU A 80 -29.88 -12.71 -17.87
CA GLU A 80 -30.81 -13.83 -17.62
C GLU A 80 -32.29 -13.41 -17.80
N SER A 81 -32.63 -12.15 -17.48
CA SER A 81 -33.98 -11.64 -17.64
C SER A 81 -34.40 -11.35 -19.09
N ASP A 82 -33.42 -11.07 -19.97
CA ASP A 82 -33.64 -10.84 -21.41
C ASP A 82 -33.65 -12.14 -22.24
N ALA A 83 -33.37 -13.29 -21.63
CA ALA A 83 -33.50 -14.60 -22.25
C ALA A 83 -34.98 -15.03 -22.37
N LYS A 84 -35.76 -14.28 -23.14
CA LYS A 84 -37.05 -14.75 -23.66
C LYS A 84 -36.74 -15.87 -24.67
N PRO A 85 -37.26 -17.10 -24.51
CA PRO A 85 -37.03 -18.14 -25.50
C PRO A 85 -37.60 -17.66 -26.84
N LEU A 86 -36.76 -17.58 -27.87
CA LEU A 86 -37.20 -17.39 -29.24
C LEU A 86 -38.14 -18.55 -29.57
N ALA A 87 -39.45 -18.27 -29.60
CA ALA A 87 -40.44 -19.20 -30.09
C ALA A 87 -40.12 -19.46 -31.56
N ILE A 88 -39.63 -20.64 -31.87
CA ILE A 88 -39.52 -21.14 -33.23
C ILE A 88 -40.95 -21.56 -33.60
N GLU A 89 -41.65 -20.69 -34.33
CA GLU A 89 -42.92 -21.07 -34.98
C GLU A 89 -42.60 -22.09 -36.07
N ALA A 90 -43.27 -23.24 -36.00
CA ALA A 90 -43.16 -24.38 -36.93
C ALA A 90 -44.07 -24.21 -38.15
#